data_AF-A0AAD7V7T6-F1
#
_entry.id   AF-A0AAD7V7T6-F1
#
_cell.length_a   1.000
_cell.length_b   1.000
_cell.length_c   1.000
_cell.angle_alpha   90.00
_cell.angle_beta   90.00
_cell.angle_gamma   90.00
#
_symmetry.space_group_name_H-M   'P 1'
#
loop_
_entity.id
_entity.type
_entity.pdbx_description
1 polymer ?
#
loop_
_entity_poly.entity_id
_entity_poly.type
_entity_poly.pdbx_seq_one_letter_code
_entity_poly.pdbx_strand_id
1 'polypeptide(L)'
;MSPTNQPTQEQLDEWKEAFSLYDKKGNSTVSSANLGDLLRGLGQNPTQAEVRELVKSVGGSERQEVDIDFGTFLTILTRPDGFKPAGTSQEFIQGFQVFDKEGDGTISAGELRYVLTNLGEKLSEEEVDELLKEVEVGKDGRINYVDFVNLILSN
;
A
#
# COMPACT_ATOMS: atom_id res chain seq x y z
N MET A 1 -26.98 10.77 14.12
CA MET A 1 -26.89 11.27 12.74
C MET A 1 -25.45 11.07 12.32
N SER A 2 -25.18 10.17 11.38
CA SER A 2 -23.81 9.93 10.92
C SER A 2 -23.33 11.19 10.16
N PRO A 3 -22.13 11.72 10.43
CA PRO A 3 -21.61 12.83 9.65
C PRO A 3 -21.47 12.35 8.20
N THR A 4 -22.08 13.10 7.28
CA THR A 4 -21.95 12.86 5.85
C THR A 4 -20.46 12.93 5.51
N ASN A 5 -19.89 11.83 4.98
CA ASN A 5 -18.50 11.70 4.54
C ASN A 5 -18.22 12.53 3.26
N GLN A 6 -18.79 13.74 3.19
CA GLN A 6 -18.65 14.63 2.04
C GLN A 6 -17.34 15.42 2.19
N PRO A 7 -16.45 15.37 1.20
CA PRO A 7 -15.21 16.12 1.23
C PRO A 7 -15.48 17.62 1.25
N THR A 8 -14.64 18.36 1.97
CA THR A 8 -14.62 19.83 1.93
C THR A 8 -14.14 20.33 0.56
N GLN A 9 -14.40 21.61 0.26
CA GLN A 9 -13.94 22.20 -1.00
C GLN A 9 -12.41 22.17 -1.12
N GLU A 10 -11.69 22.41 -0.03
CA GLU A 10 -10.22 22.34 0.00
C GLU A 10 -9.72 20.93 -0.31
N GLN A 11 -10.35 19.89 0.28
CA GLN A 11 -10.01 18.50 -0.05
C GLN A 11 -10.32 18.15 -1.50
N LEU A 12 -11.45 18.63 -2.04
CA LEU A 12 -11.79 18.42 -3.45
C LEU A 12 -10.77 19.07 -4.39
N ASP A 13 -10.30 20.27 -4.04
CA ASP A 13 -9.30 20.99 -4.84
C ASP A 13 -7.94 20.25 -4.79
N GLU A 14 -7.50 19.80 -3.61
CA GLU A 14 -6.29 19.00 -3.42
C GLU A 14 -6.35 17.69 -4.21
N TRP A 15 -7.46 16.95 -4.10
CA TRP A 15 -7.64 15.67 -4.81
C TRP A 15 -7.69 15.87 -6.31
N LYS A 16 -8.25 16.97 -6.78
CA LYS A 16 -8.30 17.32 -8.20
C LYS A 16 -6.92 17.71 -8.74
N GLU A 17 -6.14 18.44 -7.94
CA GLU A 17 -4.75 18.76 -8.27
C GLU A 17 -3.93 17.47 -8.37
N ALA A 18 -3.99 16.60 -7.35
CA ALA A 18 -3.32 15.30 -7.39
C ALA A 18 -3.75 14.46 -8.60
N PHE A 19 -5.05 14.36 -8.88
CA PHE A 19 -5.57 13.65 -10.05
C PHE A 19 -4.99 14.20 -11.36
N SER A 20 -4.85 15.53 -11.48
CA SER A 20 -4.29 16.16 -12.68
C SER A 20 -2.80 15.86 -12.90
N LEU A 21 -2.05 15.57 -11.84
CA LEU A 21 -0.64 15.15 -11.95
C LEU A 21 -0.48 13.78 -12.60
N TYR A 22 -1.50 12.92 -12.49
CA TYR A 22 -1.51 11.57 -13.07
C TYR A 22 -2.25 11.52 -14.42
N ASP A 23 -3.03 12.54 -14.79
CA ASP A 23 -3.63 12.71 -16.13
C ASP A 23 -2.57 13.11 -17.16
N LYS A 24 -1.76 12.13 -17.58
CA LYS A 24 -0.72 12.34 -18.60
C LYS A 24 -1.27 12.70 -19.98
N LYS A 25 -2.56 12.42 -20.24
CA LYS A 25 -3.20 12.61 -21.56
C LYS A 25 -3.89 13.97 -21.65
N GLY A 26 -4.12 14.66 -20.53
CA GLY A 26 -4.90 15.90 -20.45
C GLY A 26 -6.37 15.69 -20.82
N ASN A 27 -6.89 14.47 -20.68
CA ASN A 27 -8.26 14.11 -21.06
C ASN A 27 -9.21 14.02 -19.85
N SER A 28 -8.78 14.52 -18.70
CA SER A 28 -9.49 14.46 -17.41
C SER A 28 -9.75 13.03 -16.93
N THR A 29 -8.89 12.09 -17.31
CA THR A 29 -8.95 10.70 -16.85
C THR A 29 -7.56 10.20 -16.45
N VAL A 30 -7.52 9.24 -15.54
CA VAL A 30 -6.30 8.57 -15.10
C VAL A 30 -6.41 7.09 -15.45
N SER A 31 -5.35 6.50 -16.00
CA SER A 31 -5.34 5.05 -16.24
C SER A 31 -5.49 4.29 -14.93
N SER A 32 -6.28 3.22 -14.94
CA SER A 32 -6.42 2.29 -13.82
C SER A 32 -5.08 1.72 -13.33
N ALA A 33 -4.05 1.70 -14.19
CA ALA A 33 -2.70 1.30 -13.81
C ALA A 33 -2.05 2.25 -12.78
N ASN A 34 -2.45 3.52 -12.75
CA ASN A 34 -1.92 4.53 -11.84
C ASN A 34 -2.82 4.77 -10.61
N LEU A 35 -3.93 4.03 -10.48
CA LEU A 35 -4.87 4.22 -9.38
C LEU A 35 -4.21 4.00 -8.01
N GLY A 36 -3.39 2.95 -7.87
CA GLY A 36 -2.70 2.64 -6.61
C GLY A 36 -1.75 3.76 -6.18
N ASP A 37 -0.93 4.26 -7.10
CA ASP A 37 0.03 5.34 -6.82
C ASP A 37 -0.68 6.66 -6.50
N LEU A 38 -1.77 6.97 -7.20
CA LEU A 38 -2.57 8.16 -6.93
C LEU A 38 -3.21 8.10 -5.53
N LEU A 39 -3.76 6.95 -5.14
CA LEU A 39 -4.31 6.76 -3.80
C LEU A 39 -3.24 6.93 -2.71
N ARG A 40 -2.04 6.38 -2.93
CA ARG A 40 -0.88 6.55 -2.04
C ARG A 40 -0.37 7.98 -1.97
N GLY A 41 -0.36 8.69 -3.10
CA GLY A 41 -0.03 10.11 -3.15
C GLY A 41 -0.98 11.00 -2.34
N LEU A 42 -2.22 10.55 -2.11
CA LEU A 42 -3.21 11.23 -1.25
C LEU A 42 -3.21 10.71 0.20
N GLY A 43 -2.17 10.00 0.62
CA GLY A 43 -2.02 9.48 1.97
C GLY A 43 -2.91 8.28 2.31
N GLN A 44 -3.59 7.68 1.32
CA GLN A 44 -4.25 6.39 1.52
C GLN A 44 -3.22 5.27 1.40
N ASN A 45 -3.35 4.18 2.15
CA ASN A 45 -2.40 3.07 2.06
C ASN A 45 -3.10 1.76 1.60
N PRO A 46 -3.65 1.70 0.37
CA PRO A 46 -4.29 0.50 -0.12
C PRO A 46 -3.26 -0.59 -0.45
N THR A 47 -3.61 -1.82 -0.10
CA THR A 47 -2.90 -3.02 -0.57
C THR A 47 -3.06 -3.21 -2.09
N GLN A 48 -2.12 -3.88 -2.74
CA GLN A 48 -2.24 -4.27 -4.16
C GLN A 48 -3.48 -5.14 -4.40
N ALA A 49 -3.82 -6.02 -3.46
CA ALA A 49 -5.08 -6.78 -3.52
C ALA A 49 -6.29 -5.86 -3.55
N GLU A 50 -6.34 -4.86 -2.66
CA GLU A 50 -7.42 -3.88 -2.66
C GLU A 50 -7.43 -3.08 -3.97
N VAL A 51 -6.31 -2.52 -4.41
CA VAL A 51 -6.21 -1.79 -5.69
C VAL A 51 -6.74 -2.63 -6.86
N ARG A 52 -6.38 -3.92 -6.95
CA ARG A 52 -6.89 -4.82 -7.99
C ARG A 52 -8.40 -4.97 -7.96
N GLU A 53 -9.01 -5.10 -6.77
CA GLU A 53 -10.46 -5.17 -6.64
C GLU A 53 -11.13 -3.85 -7.06
N LEU A 54 -10.48 -2.70 -6.81
CA LEU A 54 -10.98 -1.41 -7.26
C LEU A 54 -10.92 -1.23 -8.76
N VAL A 55 -9.80 -1.63 -9.37
CA VAL A 55 -9.66 -1.66 -10.82
C VAL A 55 -10.73 -2.56 -11.45
N LYS A 56 -11.01 -3.73 -10.86
CA LYS A 56 -12.10 -4.59 -11.32
C LYS A 56 -13.48 -3.93 -11.17
N SER A 57 -13.73 -3.22 -10.08
CA SER A 57 -15.01 -2.54 -9.84
C SER A 57 -15.36 -1.50 -10.89
N VAL A 58 -14.35 -0.91 -11.54
CA VAL A 58 -14.50 0.06 -12.64
C VAL A 58 -14.36 -0.57 -14.03
N GLY A 59 -14.32 -1.90 -14.12
CA GLY A 59 -14.27 -2.65 -15.39
C GLY A 59 -12.87 -2.87 -15.96
N GLY A 60 -11.81 -2.55 -15.21
CA GLY A 60 -10.44 -2.84 -15.57
C GLY A 60 -9.96 -4.21 -15.06
N SER A 61 -8.73 -4.56 -15.42
CA SER A 61 -8.00 -5.71 -14.88
C SER A 61 -6.49 -5.54 -15.07
N GLU A 62 -5.69 -6.50 -14.60
CA GLU A 62 -4.24 -6.54 -14.87
C GLU A 62 -3.88 -6.56 -16.37
N ARG A 63 -4.81 -6.99 -17.24
CA ARG A 63 -4.58 -7.06 -18.69
C ARG A 63 -5.35 -6.00 -19.48
N GLN A 64 -6.22 -5.26 -18.81
CA GLN A 64 -7.10 -4.29 -19.44
C GLN A 64 -7.15 -3.03 -18.60
N GLU A 65 -6.39 -2.03 -19.03
CA GLU A 65 -6.48 -0.70 -18.48
C GLU A 65 -7.79 -0.04 -18.89
N VAL A 66 -8.36 0.73 -17.97
CA VAL A 66 -9.51 1.60 -18.22
C VAL A 66 -9.17 3.01 -17.76
N ASP A 67 -9.66 4.00 -18.48
CA ASP A 67 -9.53 5.40 -18.09
C ASP A 67 -10.61 5.71 -17.04
N ILE A 68 -10.17 6.12 -15.85
CA ILE A 68 -11.01 6.45 -14.69
C ILE A 68 -11.20 7.97 -14.66
N ASP A 69 -12.44 8.45 -14.67
CA ASP A 69 -12.73 9.87 -14.52
C ASP A 69 -12.70 10.33 -13.05
N PHE A 70 -12.69 11.65 -12.85
CA PHE A 70 -12.63 12.22 -11.50
C PHE A 70 -13.83 11.84 -10.63
N GLY A 71 -15.03 11.69 -11.19
CA GLY A 71 -16.23 11.32 -10.42
C GLY A 71 -16.18 9.89 -9.88
N THR A 72 -15.68 8.98 -10.71
CA THR A 72 -15.41 7.59 -10.35
C THR A 72 -14.31 7.51 -9.31
N PHE A 73 -13.24 8.29 -9.47
CA PHE A 73 -12.17 8.41 -8.49
C PHE A 73 -12.67 8.91 -7.12
N LEU A 74 -13.53 9.94 -7.08
CA LEU A 74 -14.14 10.40 -5.83
C LEU A 74 -14.98 9.31 -5.16
N THR A 75 -15.70 8.51 -5.93
CA THR A 75 -16.49 7.38 -5.39
C THR A 75 -15.58 6.33 -4.76
N ILE A 76 -14.42 6.07 -5.37
CA ILE A 76 -13.39 5.17 -4.82
C ILE A 76 -12.82 5.75 -3.52
N LEU A 77 -12.47 7.03 -3.50
CA LEU A 77 -11.79 7.67 -2.37
C LEU A 77 -12.71 7.89 -1.15
N THR A 78 -13.99 8.15 -1.38
CA THR A 78 -14.99 8.45 -0.33
C THR A 78 -15.78 7.23 0.15
N ARG A 79 -15.33 6.02 -0.20
CA ARG A 79 -15.99 4.77 0.17
C ARG A 79 -16.30 4.68 1.68
N PRO A 80 -17.43 4.08 2.07
CA PRO A 80 -17.84 4.01 3.48
C PRO A 80 -16.88 3.21 4.36
N ASP A 81 -16.26 2.17 3.82
CA ASP A 81 -15.40 1.24 4.57
C ASP A 81 -13.94 1.73 4.70
N GLY A 82 -13.62 2.89 4.11
CA GLY A 82 -12.26 3.41 4.02
C GLY A 82 -11.28 2.44 3.34
N PHE A 83 -9.99 2.72 3.49
CA PHE A 83 -8.91 1.81 3.12
C PHE A 83 -8.43 1.11 4.39
N LYS A 84 -8.48 -0.22 4.39
CA LYS A 84 -8.09 -0.98 5.58
C LYS A 84 -6.58 -1.18 5.56
N PRO A 85 -5.89 -1.01 6.69
CA PRO A 85 -4.50 -1.39 6.78
C PRO A 85 -4.37 -2.89 6.48
N ALA A 86 -3.25 -3.26 5.85
CA ALA A 86 -2.93 -4.66 5.50
C ALA A 86 -2.92 -5.60 6.72
N GLY A 87 -2.69 -5.03 7.91
CA GLY A 87 -2.70 -5.68 9.20
C GLY A 87 -2.21 -4.74 10.29
N THR A 88 -2.27 -5.19 11.53
CA THR A 88 -1.67 -4.52 12.68
C THR A 88 -0.21 -4.92 12.86
N SER A 89 0.60 -4.08 13.50
CA SER A 89 1.99 -4.42 13.82
C SER A 89 2.11 -5.75 14.55
N GLN A 90 1.16 -6.07 15.43
CA GLN A 90 1.11 -7.32 16.17
C GLN A 90 0.92 -8.54 15.26
N GLU A 91 0.06 -8.46 14.25
CA GLU A 91 -0.17 -9.55 13.29
C GLU A 91 1.09 -9.81 12.45
N PHE A 92 1.78 -8.75 12.02
CA PHE A 92 3.05 -8.90 11.29
C PHE A 92 4.16 -9.50 12.18
N ILE A 93 4.32 -9.00 13.40
CA ILE A 93 5.29 -9.51 14.39
C ILE A 93 5.05 -11.01 14.66
N GLN A 94 3.79 -11.43 14.85
CA GLN A 94 3.44 -12.84 15.04
C GLN A 94 3.81 -13.71 13.83
N GLY A 95 3.69 -13.18 12.61
CA GLY A 95 4.14 -13.87 11.39
C GLY A 95 5.65 -14.15 11.39
N PHE A 96 6.45 -13.18 11.84
CA PHE A 96 7.91 -13.32 11.91
C PHE A 96 8.39 -14.21 13.06
N GLN A 97 7.65 -14.27 14.17
CA GLN A 97 7.98 -15.14 15.32
C GLN A 97 8.06 -16.63 14.96
N VAL A 98 7.43 -17.07 13.86
CA VAL A 98 7.54 -18.46 13.36
C VAL A 98 8.97 -18.77 12.87
N PHE A 99 9.71 -17.75 12.46
CA PHE A 99 11.09 -17.85 11.95
C PHE A 99 12.13 -17.54 13.03
N ASP A 100 11.76 -16.76 14.04
CA ASP A 100 12.59 -16.44 15.21
C ASP A 100 12.67 -17.63 16.18
N LYS A 101 13.57 -18.58 15.87
CA LYS A 101 13.78 -19.79 16.69
C LYS A 101 14.34 -19.48 18.08
N GLU A 102 15.00 -18.34 18.23
CA GLU A 102 15.70 -17.94 19.45
C GLU A 102 14.81 -17.08 20.35
N GLY A 103 13.73 -16.52 19.80
CA GLY A 103 12.78 -15.66 20.50
C GLY A 103 13.39 -14.31 20.89
N ASP A 104 14.41 -13.86 20.18
CA ASP A 104 15.18 -12.65 20.50
C ASP A 104 14.67 -11.40 19.76
N GLY A 105 13.64 -11.53 18.93
CA GLY A 105 13.09 -10.44 18.13
C GLY A 105 13.85 -10.18 16.84
N THR A 106 14.76 -11.08 16.44
CA THR A 106 15.56 -10.93 15.23
C THR A 106 15.49 -12.16 14.32
N ILE A 107 15.62 -11.94 13.01
CA ILE A 107 15.69 -12.99 11.98
C ILE A 107 16.80 -12.65 10.98
N SER A 108 17.27 -13.63 10.22
CA SER A 108 18.23 -13.35 9.14
C SER A 108 17.57 -12.54 8.01
N ALA A 109 18.36 -11.75 7.28
CA ALA A 109 17.88 -11.03 6.11
C ALA A 109 17.26 -11.96 5.04
N GLY A 110 17.78 -13.20 4.94
CA GLY A 110 17.23 -14.22 4.04
C GLY A 110 15.85 -14.71 4.47
N GLU A 111 15.61 -14.88 5.77
CA GLU A 111 14.29 -15.24 6.31
C GLU A 111 13.28 -14.09 6.14
N LEU A 112 13.70 -12.84 6.41
CA LEU A 112 12.86 -11.67 6.17
C LEU A 112 12.44 -11.58 4.70
N ARG A 113 13.40 -11.71 3.77
CA ARG A 113 13.12 -11.76 2.33
C ARG A 113 12.15 -12.88 1.99
N TYR A 114 12.40 -14.09 2.49
CA TYR A 114 11.53 -15.23 2.22
C TYR A 114 10.09 -14.96 2.65
N VAL A 115 9.89 -14.37 3.83
CA VAL A 115 8.55 -14.00 4.32
C VAL A 115 7.89 -12.98 3.38
N LEU A 116 8.58 -11.90 3.03
CA LEU A 116 8.04 -10.82 2.22
C LEU A 116 7.72 -11.23 0.77
N THR A 117 8.44 -12.20 0.22
CA THR A 117 8.21 -12.69 -1.16
C THR A 117 7.28 -13.91 -1.24
N ASN A 118 7.05 -14.63 -0.14
CA ASN A 118 6.27 -15.88 -0.16
C ASN A 118 4.95 -15.85 0.63
N LEU A 119 4.81 -14.97 1.62
CA LEU A 119 3.65 -14.95 2.52
C LEU A 119 2.76 -13.72 2.27
N GLY A 120 1.45 -13.92 2.29
CA GLY A 120 0.47 -12.85 2.15
C GLY A 120 0.52 -12.15 0.79
N GLU A 121 0.55 -10.81 0.83
CA GLU A 121 0.74 -9.99 -0.37
C GLU A 121 2.23 -9.91 -0.70
N LYS A 122 2.61 -10.68 -1.72
CA LYS A 122 3.99 -10.87 -2.10
C LYS A 122 4.56 -9.61 -2.72
N LEU A 123 5.71 -9.19 -2.20
CA LEU A 123 6.56 -8.20 -2.83
C LEU A 123 7.47 -8.88 -3.87
N SER A 124 7.87 -8.12 -4.88
CA SER A 124 8.92 -8.55 -5.80
C SER A 124 10.28 -8.53 -5.10
N GLU A 125 11.26 -9.26 -5.65
CA GLU A 125 12.63 -9.26 -5.11
C GLU A 125 13.21 -7.84 -5.07
N GLU A 126 12.89 -7.02 -6.08
CA GLU A 126 13.30 -5.64 -6.20
C GLU A 126 12.65 -4.75 -5.14
N GLU A 127 11.35 -4.92 -4.87
CA GLU A 127 10.66 -4.19 -3.80
C GLU A 127 11.24 -4.52 -2.42
N VAL A 128 11.57 -5.80 -2.19
CA VAL A 128 12.25 -6.21 -0.96
C VAL A 128 13.66 -5.63 -0.87
N ASP A 129 14.41 -5.59 -1.97
CA ASP A 129 15.73 -4.96 -2.00
C ASP A 129 15.66 -3.48 -1.61
N GLU A 130 14.68 -2.74 -2.14
CA GLU A 130 14.48 -1.33 -1.78
C GLU A 130 14.13 -1.18 -0.30
N LEU A 131 13.22 -2.01 0.25
CA LEU A 131 12.88 -1.98 1.67
C LEU A 131 14.09 -2.25 2.56
N LEU A 132 14.92 -3.24 2.20
CA LEU A 132 16.07 -3.64 3.00
C LEU A 132 17.22 -2.62 2.99
N LYS A 133 17.23 -1.63 2.07
CA LYS A 133 18.25 -0.56 2.07
C LYS A 133 18.14 0.36 3.28
N GLU A 134 16.93 0.55 3.79
CA GLU A 134 16.67 1.43 4.93
C GLU A 134 16.71 0.69 6.27
N VAL A 135 16.92 -0.63 6.24
CA VAL A 135 16.94 -1.49 7.43
C VAL A 135 18.35 -1.68 7.93
N GLU A 136 18.57 -1.40 9.20
CA GLU A 136 19.84 -1.69 9.84
C GLU A 136 20.04 -3.20 9.99
N VAL A 137 21.06 -3.73 9.31
CA VAL A 137 21.49 -5.12 9.47
C VAL A 137 22.57 -5.19 10.53
N GLY A 138 22.36 -6.03 11.54
CA GLY A 138 23.32 -6.31 12.60
C GLY A 138 24.64 -6.87 12.05
N LYS A 139 25.70 -6.79 12.87
CA LYS A 139 27.05 -7.29 12.49
C LYS A 139 27.10 -8.80 12.23
N ASP A 140 26.09 -9.52 12.69
CA ASP A 140 25.84 -10.94 12.53
C ASP A 140 24.92 -11.27 11.33
N GLY A 141 24.48 -10.26 10.58
CA GLY A 141 23.56 -10.44 9.45
C GLY A 141 22.09 -10.59 9.84
N ARG A 142 21.75 -10.28 11.09
CA ARG A 142 20.38 -10.36 11.61
C ARG A 142 19.68 -9.01 11.59
N ILE A 143 18.37 -9.04 11.49
CA ILE A 143 17.48 -7.88 11.40
C ILE A 143 16.47 -7.97 12.52
N ASN A 144 16.26 -6.87 13.24
CA ASN A 144 15.17 -6.74 14.18
C ASN A 144 13.86 -6.53 13.41
N TYR A 145 13.02 -7.57 13.34
CA TYR A 145 11.77 -7.51 12.59
C TYR A 145 10.70 -6.68 13.30
N VAL A 146 10.81 -6.47 14.62
CA VAL A 146 9.90 -5.61 15.37
C VAL A 146 10.13 -4.14 14.99
N ASP A 147 11.40 -3.73 14.95
CA ASP A 147 11.78 -2.38 14.51
C ASP A 147 11.42 -2.18 13.04
N PHE A 148 11.66 -3.19 12.19
CA PHE A 148 11.25 -3.17 10.78
C PHE A 148 9.74 -2.96 10.61
N VAL A 149 8.90 -3.74 11.29
CA VAL A 149 7.44 -3.61 11.19
C VAL A 149 6.97 -2.24 11.67
N ASN A 150 7.55 -1.73 12.76
CA ASN A 150 7.22 -0.41 13.27
C ASN A 150 7.64 0.70 12.30
N LEU A 151 8.82 0.59 11.68
CA LEU A 151 9.29 1.53 10.67
C LEU A 151 8.33 1.59 9.48
N ILE A 152 7.91 0.43 8.97
CA ILE A 152 7.02 0.35 7.80
C ILE A 152 5.60 0.83 8.10
N LEU A 153 5.06 0.55 9.29
CA LEU A 153 3.69 0.94 9.66
C LEU A 153 3.56 2.35 10.25
N SER A 154 4.67 3.02 10.57
CA SER A 154 4.66 4.39 11.09
C SER A 154 4.68 5.46 10.00
N ASN A 155 4.72 5.07 8.71
CA ASN A 155 4.70 5.94 7.54
C ASN A 155 3.33 5.99 6.86
#